data_AF-A0A7C6PTS2-F1
#
_entry.id   AF-A0A7C6PTS2-F1
#
_cell.length_a   1.000
_cell.length_b   1.000
_cell.length_c   1.000
_cell.angle_alpha   90.00
_cell.angle_beta   90.00
_cell.angle_gamma   90.00
#
_symmetry.space_group_name_H-M   'P 1'
#
loop_
_entity.id
_entity.type
_entity.pdbx_description
1 polymer ?
#
loop_
_entity_poly.entity_id
_entity_poly.type
_entity_poly.pdbx_seq_one_letter_code
_entity_poly.pdbx_strand_id
1 'polypeptide(L)' 'RARAARLTEWLTLGAGVPGCMHGGGSPDGARMVVRAFTPFEEYRKYAAAVAGITEDVVDPAPKK' A
#
# COMPACT_ATOMS: atom_id res chain seq x y z
N ARG A 1 31.61 3.62 24.17
CA ARG A 1 30.33 3.14 24.75
C ARG A 1 29.20 4.16 24.57
N ALA A 2 29.30 5.39 25.09
CA ALA A 2 28.24 6.41 24.97
C ALA A 2 27.81 6.74 23.52
N ARG A 3 28.76 6.92 22.59
CA ARG A 3 28.45 7.18 21.17
C ARG A 3 27.64 6.07 20.52
N ALA A 4 27.99 4.81 20.80
CA ALA A 4 27.27 3.65 20.28
C ALA A 4 25.84 3.61 20.85
N ALA A 5 25.67 3.84 22.15
CA ALA A 5 24.35 3.87 22.78
C ALA A 5 23.45 4.98 22.18
N ARG A 6 23.99 6.18 21.93
CA ARG A 6 23.24 7.28 21.30
C ARG A 6 22.91 7.02 19.84
N LEU A 7 23.79 6.36 19.09
CA LEU A 7 23.46 5.93 17.73
C LEU A 7 22.33 4.91 17.73
N THR A 8 22.40 3.91 18.61
CA THR A 8 21.34 2.90 18.75
C THR A 8 20.01 3.56 19.10
N GLU A 9 19.99 4.46 20.08
CA GLU A 9 18.80 5.22 20.45
C GLU A 9 18.25 6.04 19.27
N TRP A 10 19.11 6.72 18.51
CA TRP A 10 18.67 7.49 17.34
C TRP A 10 18.02 6.62 16.26
N LEU A 11 18.54 5.40 16.05
CA LEU A 11 18.02 4.44 15.07
C LEU A 11 16.73 3.74 15.53
N THR A 12 16.55 3.50 16.83
CA THR A 12 15.44 2.65 17.33
C THR A 12 14.31 3.43 18.01
N LEU A 13 14.58 4.63 18.52
CA LEU A 13 13.62 5.44 19.28
C LEU A 13 13.60 6.90 18.82
N GLY A 14 14.68 7.37 18.18
CA GLY A 14 14.83 8.73 17.70
C GLY A 14 14.35 8.93 16.26
N ALA A 15 14.96 9.91 15.59
CA ALA A 15 14.53 10.36 14.26
C ALA A 15 14.71 9.30 13.15
N GLY A 16 15.48 8.23 13.38
CA GLY A 16 15.60 7.13 12.43
C GLY A 16 14.27 6.43 12.14
N VAL A 17 13.37 6.30 13.13
CA VAL A 17 12.10 5.59 12.97
C VAL A 17 11.07 6.39 12.14
N PRO A 18 10.76 7.67 12.45
CA PRO A 18 9.83 8.44 11.64
C PRO A 18 10.31 8.70 10.21
N GLY A 19 11.64 8.80 10.02
CA GLY A 19 12.23 9.03 8.70
C GLY A 19 11.88 7.93 7.69
N CYS A 20 11.95 6.67 8.10
CA CYS A 20 11.55 5.54 7.24
C CYS A 20 10.04 5.47 7.02
N MET A 21 9.23 5.88 7.99
CA MET A 21 7.77 5.74 7.92
C MET A 21 7.07 6.85 7.12
N HIS A 22 7.67 8.04 7.03
CA HIS A 22 7.04 9.21 6.39
C HIS A 22 7.89 9.90 5.32
N GLY A 23 9.13 9.46 5.08
CA GLY A 23 10.04 10.12 4.12
C GLY A 23 9.50 10.21 2.69
N GLY A 24 8.64 9.27 2.29
CA GLY A 24 7.95 9.27 0.99
C GLY A 24 6.44 9.54 1.07
N GLY A 25 5.95 10.05 2.20
CA GLY A 25 4.52 10.11 2.54
C GLY A 25 4.09 8.99 3.49
N SER A 26 2.86 9.07 4.01
CA SER A 26 2.33 8.06 4.91
C SER A 26 2.04 6.73 4.18
N PRO A 27 2.02 5.59 4.89
CA PRO A 27 1.62 4.31 4.31
C PRO A 27 0.25 4.35 3.64
N ASP A 28 -0.69 5.11 4.20
CA ASP A 28 -2.02 5.32 3.60
C ASP A 28 -1.93 6.06 2.27
N GLY A 29 -1.06 7.07 2.18
CA GLY A 29 -0.73 7.75 0.92
C GLY A 29 -0.23 6.79 -0.14
N ALA A 30 0.75 5.95 0.21
CA ALA A 30 1.27 4.93 -0.69
C ALA A 30 0.18 3.94 -1.15
N ARG A 31 -0.69 3.50 -0.24
CA ARG A 31 -1.81 2.60 -0.55
C ARG A 31 -2.80 3.24 -1.53
N MET A 32 -3.09 4.54 -1.38
CA MET A 32 -3.94 5.28 -2.30
C MET A 32 -3.34 5.35 -3.71
N VAL A 33 -2.04 5.62 -3.82
CA VAL A 33 -1.34 5.65 -5.12
C VAL A 33 -1.39 4.28 -5.79
N VAL A 34 -1.03 3.21 -5.08
CA VAL A 34 -1.08 1.84 -5.63
C VAL A 34 -2.50 1.53 -6.12
N ARG A 35 -3.53 1.82 -5.31
CA ARG A 35 -4.92 1.58 -5.70
C ARG A 35 -5.35 2.41 -6.90
N ALA A 36 -4.89 3.65 -7.03
CA ALA A 36 -5.26 4.51 -8.16
C ALA A 36 -4.66 4.04 -9.50
N PHE A 37 -3.44 3.50 -9.47
CA PHE A 37 -2.72 3.10 -10.68
C PHE A 37 -2.77 1.59 -10.98
N THR A 38 -3.37 0.78 -10.11
CA THR A 38 -3.58 -0.64 -10.38
C THR A 38 -4.67 -0.79 -11.45
N PRO A 39 -4.41 -1.50 -12.58
CA PRO A 39 -5.38 -1.69 -13.65
C PRO A 39 -6.42 -2.76 -13.30
N PHE A 40 -7.30 -2.46 -12.33
CA PHE A 40 -8.28 -3.40 -11.80
C PHE A 40 -9.21 -3.98 -12.88
N GLU A 41 -9.61 -3.17 -13.87
CA GLU A 41 -10.46 -3.65 -14.97
C GLU A 41 -9.78 -4.72 -15.84
N GLU A 42 -8.46 -4.63 -16.05
CA GLU A 42 -7.75 -5.68 -16.80
C GLU A 42 -7.67 -6.97 -16.00
N TYR A 43 -7.36 -6.87 -14.71
CA TYR A 43 -7.32 -8.03 -13.82
C TYR A 43 -8.70 -8.68 -13.65
N ARG A 44 -9.78 -7.88 -13.63
CA ARG A 44 -11.15 -8.36 -13.66
C ARG A 44 -11.43 -9.20 -14.91
N LYS A 45 -11.00 -8.75 -16.09
CA LYS A 45 -11.13 -9.50 -17.35
C LYS A 45 -10.34 -10.81 -17.32
N TYR A 46 -9.12 -10.79 -16.80
CA TYR A 46 -8.32 -12.02 -16.67
C TYR A 46 -8.98 -13.02 -15.72
N ALA A 47 -9.51 -12.56 -14.58
CA ALA A 47 -10.23 -13.40 -13.64
C ALA A 47 -11.49 -14.01 -14.27
N ALA A 48 -12.28 -13.21 -15.01
CA ALA A 48 -13.47 -13.69 -15.71
C ALA A 48 -13.13 -14.75 -16.77
N ALA A 49 -12.06 -14.54 -17.54
CA ALA A 49 -11.60 -15.50 -18.54
C ALA A 49 -11.19 -16.84 -17.92
N VAL A 50 -10.48 -16.82 -16.78
CA VAL A 50 -10.09 -18.03 -16.04
C VAL A 50 -11.31 -18.74 -15.44
N ALA A 51 -12.30 -17.98 -14.97
CA ALA A 51 -13.50 -18.51 -14.34
C ALA A 51 -14.60 -18.92 -15.34
N GLY A 52 -14.44 -18.65 -16.63
CA GLY A 52 -15.45 -18.92 -17.66
C GLY A 52 -16.69 -18.03 -17.57
N ILE A 53 -16.57 -16.85 -16.94
CA ILE A 53 -17.66 -15.89 -16.78
C ILE A 53 -17.76 -15.05 -18.06
N THR A 54 -18.88 -15.15 -18.78
CA THR A 54 -19.13 -14.41 -20.03
C THR A 54 -20.02 -13.18 -19.83
N GLU A 55 -20.62 -13.04 -18.66
CA GLU A 55 -21.53 -11.95 -18.30
C GLU A 55 -20.73 -10.73 -17.82
N ASP A 56 -21.26 -9.52 -18.08
CA ASP A 56 -20.67 -8.30 -17.56
C ASP A 56 -21.01 -8.13 -16.07
N VAL A 57 -20.08 -8.53 -15.19
CA VAL A 57 -20.24 -8.49 -13.74
C VAL A 57 -19.97 -7.09 -13.20
N VAL A 58 -21.01 -6.26 -13.08
CA VAL A 58 -20.87 -4.88 -12.58
C VAL A 58 -20.49 -4.88 -11.09
N ASP A 59 -19.68 -3.90 -10.69
CA ASP A 59 -19.31 -3.70 -9.29
C ASP A 59 -20.55 -3.56 -8.40
N PRO A 60 -20.55 -4.18 -7.20
CA PRO A 60 -21.63 -4.00 -6.25
C PRO A 60 -21.70 -2.54 -5.79
N ALA A 61 -22.93 -2.02 -5.69
CA ALA A 61 -23.14 -0.67 -5.18
C ALA A 61 -22.52 -0.53 -3.77
N PRO A 62 -21.86 0.62 -3.47
CA PRO A 62 -21.28 0.83 -2.15
C PRO A 62 -22.35 0.67 -1.08
N LYS A 63 -22.06 -0.13 -0.05
CA LYS A 63 -22.92 -0.21 1.14
C LYS A 63 -23.00 1.17 1.77
N LYS A 64 -24.23 1.66 1.99
CA LYS A 64 -24.52 2.89 2.73
C LYS A 64 -24.02 2.79 4.17
#